data_AF-A0A8S0FK40-F1
#
_entry.id   AF-A0A8S0FK40-F1
#
_cell.length_a   1.000
_cell.length_b   1.000
_cell.length_c   1.000
_cell.angle_alpha   90.00
_cell.angle_beta   90.00
_cell.angle_gamma   90.00
#
_symmetry.space_group_name_H-M   'P 1'
#
loop_
_entity.id
_entity.type
_entity.pdbx_description
1 polymer ?
#
loop_
_entity_poly.entity_id
_entity_poly.type
_entity_poly.pdbx_seq_one_letter_code
_entity_poly.pdbx_strand_id
1 'polypeptide(L)'
;MIRGLDVRTGVLPRTHGSALFTRGETQALVTATLGTARDAQVLDELMGERTDTFLFHYNFPPYSVGETGMVGSPKRREIGHGRLAKRGVLAVMPDMDKFPYTVRVVSEITESNGSSSMASVCGASLALMDDHSGVPIKAAVAGIAMGLVKEGDNYVVLSDILGDEDHLGDMDFKVAGSRDGISALQMDIKIEGITKEIMQVALNQAKGARLHILGVMEQAINAPRGDISEFAPRIHTIKINPDKIKDVIGKGGSVIRALTEETGTTIEIEDDGTVKIAATDGEKAKNAIRRIEEITAEIGTK
;
A
#
# COMPACT_ATOMS: atom_id res chain seq x y z
N MET A 1 -22.81 -12.83 -10.68
CA MET A 1 -21.97 -12.49 -11.85
C MET A 1 -21.05 -11.35 -11.42
N ILE A 2 -19.81 -11.28 -11.92
CA ILE A 2 -18.90 -10.16 -11.63
C ILE A 2 -18.96 -9.20 -12.81
N ARG A 3 -18.96 -7.88 -12.54
CA ARG A 3 -18.98 -6.87 -13.60
C ARG A 3 -17.69 -6.90 -14.42
N GLY A 4 -17.72 -6.32 -15.62
CA GLY A 4 -16.56 -6.24 -16.51
C GLY A 4 -15.36 -5.57 -15.83
N LEU A 5 -14.17 -6.10 -16.06
CA LEU A 5 -12.92 -5.64 -15.46
C LEU A 5 -12.00 -5.05 -16.55
N ASP A 6 -11.46 -3.86 -16.31
CA ASP A 6 -10.36 -3.26 -17.10
C ASP A 6 -9.23 -2.93 -16.13
N VAL A 7 -8.02 -3.39 -16.44
CA VAL A 7 -6.86 -3.28 -15.56
C VAL A 7 -5.68 -2.74 -16.35
N ARG A 8 -5.09 -1.65 -15.84
CA ARG A 8 -3.89 -1.02 -16.42
C ARG A 8 -2.89 -0.70 -15.32
N THR A 9 -1.61 -0.90 -15.61
CA THR A 9 -0.47 -0.53 -14.75
C THR A 9 0.38 0.53 -15.45
N GLY A 10 1.30 1.19 -14.73
CA GLY A 10 2.20 2.20 -15.31
C GLY A 10 1.49 3.41 -15.93
N VAL A 11 0.27 3.71 -15.49
CA VAL A 11 -0.59 4.76 -16.09
C VAL A 11 -0.06 6.18 -15.90
N LEU A 12 0.77 6.41 -14.87
CA LEU A 12 1.40 7.69 -14.58
C LEU A 12 2.94 7.58 -14.63
N PRO A 13 3.60 8.11 -15.69
CA PRO A 13 5.01 7.83 -15.99
C PRO A 13 6.04 8.24 -14.92
N ARG A 14 5.70 9.18 -14.03
CA ARG A 14 6.61 9.73 -13.02
C ARG A 14 6.33 9.26 -11.60
N THR A 15 5.24 8.53 -11.40
CA THR A 15 4.96 7.93 -10.09
C THR A 15 5.88 6.74 -9.87
N HIS A 16 6.18 6.40 -8.61
CA HIS A 16 6.96 5.19 -8.38
C HIS A 16 6.12 3.96 -8.73
N GLY A 17 4.82 3.93 -8.51
CA GLY A 17 3.96 2.92 -9.13
C GLY A 17 2.57 3.46 -9.35
N SER A 18 1.89 2.97 -10.38
CA SER A 18 0.52 3.37 -10.65
C SER A 18 -0.32 2.25 -11.27
N ALA A 19 -1.59 2.26 -10.95
CA ALA A 19 -2.57 1.38 -11.57
C ALA A 19 -3.92 2.07 -11.71
N LEU A 20 -4.63 1.75 -12.79
CA LEU A 20 -6.04 2.07 -12.97
C LEU A 20 -6.80 0.75 -12.97
N PHE A 21 -7.59 0.54 -11.92
CA PHE A 21 -8.46 -0.63 -11.79
C PHE A 21 -9.90 -0.20 -11.95
N THR A 22 -10.59 -0.76 -12.95
CA THR A 22 -12.01 -0.53 -13.21
C THR A 22 -12.79 -1.84 -13.12
N ARG A 23 -13.89 -1.83 -12.36
CA ARG A 23 -14.86 -2.92 -12.27
C ARG A 23 -16.26 -2.36 -12.45
N GLY A 24 -16.86 -2.61 -13.61
CA GLY A 24 -18.09 -1.91 -14.03
C GLY A 24 -17.87 -0.40 -13.94
N GLU A 25 -18.74 0.28 -13.19
CA GLU A 25 -18.69 1.74 -12.95
C GLU A 25 -18.04 2.06 -11.59
N THR A 26 -17.10 1.23 -11.15
CA THR A 26 -16.25 1.52 -9.97
C THR A 26 -14.80 1.55 -10.42
N GLN A 27 -14.16 2.71 -10.33
CA GLN A 27 -12.78 2.92 -10.80
C GLN A 27 -11.93 3.55 -9.69
N ALA A 28 -10.72 3.00 -9.54
CA ALA A 28 -9.70 3.53 -8.63
C ALA A 28 -8.40 3.75 -9.40
N LEU A 29 -7.93 5.00 -9.41
CA LEU A 29 -6.57 5.36 -9.77
C LEU A 29 -5.71 5.26 -8.50
N VAL A 30 -4.81 4.30 -8.46
CA VAL A 30 -3.98 4.04 -7.29
C VAL A 30 -2.52 4.32 -7.60
N THR A 31 -1.84 5.00 -6.70
CA THR A 31 -0.41 5.31 -6.81
C THR A 31 0.36 4.78 -5.60
N ALA A 32 1.57 4.30 -5.84
CA ALA A 32 2.54 3.93 -4.82
C ALA A 32 3.72 4.91 -4.86
N THR A 33 4.15 5.37 -3.70
CA THR A 33 5.34 6.21 -3.52
C THR A 33 6.24 5.56 -2.49
N LEU A 34 7.53 5.55 -2.78
CA LEU A 34 8.60 5.01 -1.94
C LEU A 34 9.34 6.17 -1.28
N GLY A 35 9.59 6.05 0.01
CA GLY A 35 10.31 7.01 0.82
C GLY A 35 11.30 6.34 1.77
N THR A 36 12.01 7.18 2.51
CA THR A 36 13.00 6.80 3.53
C THR A 36 12.33 6.62 4.89
N ALA A 37 13.09 6.31 5.95
CA ALA A 37 12.52 6.24 7.30
C ALA A 37 12.03 7.61 7.79
N ARG A 38 12.57 8.72 7.26
CA ARG A 38 12.06 10.08 7.54
C ARG A 38 10.65 10.34 7.02
N ASP A 39 10.22 9.58 6.02
CA ASP A 39 8.87 9.69 5.44
C ASP A 39 7.84 8.81 6.17
N ALA A 40 8.29 8.00 7.16
CA ALA A 40 7.42 7.17 7.97
C ALA A 40 6.55 8.04 8.90
N GLN A 41 5.36 7.56 9.23
CA GLN A 41 4.44 8.28 10.09
C GLN A 41 4.63 7.89 11.55
N VAL A 42 5.00 8.84 12.39
CA VAL A 42 4.96 8.68 13.84
C VAL A 42 3.53 8.85 14.33
N LEU A 43 3.04 7.86 15.07
CA LEU A 43 1.71 7.83 15.66
C LEU A 43 1.86 7.86 17.19
N ASP A 44 1.39 8.95 17.78
CA ASP A 44 1.27 9.09 19.23
C ASP A 44 -0.01 8.36 19.70
N GLU A 45 0.14 7.10 20.09
CA GLU A 45 -0.96 6.25 20.54
C GLU A 45 -1.00 6.17 22.07
N LEU A 46 -2.15 5.81 22.63
CA LEU A 46 -2.34 5.70 24.09
C LEU A 46 -1.34 4.75 24.78
N MET A 47 -0.83 3.75 24.06
CA MET A 47 0.12 2.75 24.59
C MET A 47 1.59 3.12 24.33
N GLY A 48 1.85 4.29 23.75
CA GLY A 48 3.17 4.75 23.37
C GLY A 48 3.27 5.09 21.89
N GLU A 49 4.45 5.58 21.51
CA GLU A 49 4.74 5.98 20.15
C GLU A 49 4.95 4.76 19.24
N ARG A 50 4.34 4.78 18.06
CA ARG A 50 4.53 3.76 17.01
C ARG A 50 4.85 4.43 15.68
N THR A 51 5.88 3.93 15.00
CA THR A 51 6.19 4.33 13.63
C THR A 51 5.51 3.42 12.62
N ASP A 52 4.78 4.00 11.67
CA ASP A 52 4.08 3.30 10.60
C ASP A 52 4.78 3.55 9.25
N THR A 53 5.35 2.49 8.69
CA THR A 53 6.10 2.54 7.42
C THR A 53 5.24 2.21 6.20
N PHE A 54 3.96 1.82 6.39
CA PHE A 54 3.04 1.54 5.28
C PHE A 54 1.82 2.44 5.35
N LEU A 55 1.86 3.59 4.70
CA LEU A 55 0.76 4.55 4.69
C LEU A 55 -0.24 4.17 3.59
N PHE A 56 -1.53 4.26 3.87
CA PHE A 56 -2.58 4.03 2.89
C PHE A 56 -3.65 5.11 3.04
N HIS A 57 -3.77 5.96 2.02
CA HIS A 57 -4.77 7.02 1.96
C HIS A 57 -5.79 6.71 0.88
N TYR A 58 -7.03 7.03 1.17
CA TYR A 58 -8.18 6.79 0.31
C TYR A 58 -8.97 8.08 0.21
N ASN A 59 -9.28 8.49 -1.01
CA ASN A 59 -9.98 9.73 -1.30
C ASN A 59 -11.23 9.42 -2.14
N PHE A 60 -12.35 10.03 -1.77
CA PHE A 60 -13.64 9.85 -2.43
C PHE A 60 -14.21 11.20 -2.89
N PRO A 61 -13.69 11.75 -4.00
CA PRO A 61 -14.15 13.02 -4.51
C PRO A 61 -15.62 12.94 -5.00
N PRO A 62 -16.41 14.02 -4.87
CA PRO A 62 -17.85 14.00 -5.16
C PRO A 62 -18.16 13.71 -6.63
N TYR A 63 -17.25 14.06 -7.55
CA TYR A 63 -17.44 13.76 -8.98
C TYR A 63 -17.48 12.25 -9.26
N SER A 64 -16.93 11.41 -8.38
CA SER A 64 -16.92 9.95 -8.58
C SER A 64 -18.32 9.32 -8.57
N VAL A 65 -19.31 10.04 -8.04
CA VAL A 65 -20.73 9.67 -8.06
C VAL A 65 -21.56 10.66 -8.89
N GLY A 66 -20.91 11.52 -9.69
CA GLY A 66 -21.58 12.53 -10.50
C GLY A 66 -22.14 13.72 -9.71
N GLU A 67 -21.72 13.90 -8.45
CA GLU A 67 -22.21 14.97 -7.59
C GLU A 67 -21.20 16.13 -7.48
N THR A 68 -21.69 17.27 -6.96
CA THR A 68 -20.83 18.37 -6.50
C THR A 68 -20.73 18.33 -4.98
N GLY A 69 -19.62 18.80 -4.42
CA GLY A 69 -19.44 18.81 -2.97
C GLY A 69 -18.15 19.48 -2.54
N MET A 70 -18.03 19.69 -1.23
CA MET A 70 -16.79 20.23 -0.66
C MET A 70 -15.66 19.21 -0.76
N VAL A 71 -14.53 19.65 -1.29
CA VAL A 71 -13.26 18.92 -1.30
C VAL A 71 -12.37 19.44 -0.18
N GLY A 72 -11.52 18.59 0.38
CA GLY A 72 -10.62 18.97 1.47
C GLY A 72 -10.27 17.80 2.37
N SER A 73 -10.39 17.99 3.68
CA SER A 73 -10.00 16.99 4.68
C SER A 73 -10.83 15.70 4.58
N PRO A 74 -10.20 14.53 4.77
CA PRO A 74 -10.88 13.25 4.65
C PRO A 74 -11.93 13.06 5.76
N LYS A 75 -13.08 12.51 5.38
CA LYS A 75 -14.20 12.15 6.25
C LYS A 75 -13.94 10.80 6.93
N ARG A 76 -14.75 10.48 7.95
CA ARG A 76 -14.69 9.18 8.66
C ARG A 76 -14.77 7.97 7.71
N ARG A 77 -15.63 8.03 6.69
CA ARG A 77 -15.78 6.94 5.71
C ARG A 77 -14.52 6.74 4.88
N GLU A 78 -13.87 7.82 4.46
CA GLU A 78 -12.63 7.76 3.68
C GLU A 78 -11.49 7.16 4.51
N ILE A 79 -11.36 7.57 5.77
CA ILE A 79 -10.40 6.98 6.72
C ILE A 79 -10.70 5.49 6.95
N GLY A 80 -11.98 5.14 7.16
CA GLY A 80 -12.41 3.75 7.37
C GLY A 80 -12.12 2.84 6.17
N HIS A 81 -12.45 3.30 4.96
CA HIS A 81 -12.16 2.58 3.72
C HIS A 81 -10.65 2.46 3.46
N GLY A 82 -9.88 3.52 3.69
CA GLY A 82 -8.42 3.47 3.62
C GLY A 82 -7.83 2.47 4.60
N ARG A 83 -8.36 2.40 5.84
CA ARG A 83 -7.92 1.43 6.85
C ARG A 83 -8.29 0.00 6.48
N LEU A 84 -9.48 -0.23 5.91
CA LEU A 84 -9.90 -1.54 5.40
C LEU A 84 -8.97 -2.01 4.27
N ALA A 85 -8.73 -1.14 3.29
CA ALA A 85 -7.85 -1.46 2.16
C ALA A 85 -6.42 -1.73 2.63
N LYS A 86 -5.90 -0.90 3.55
CA LYS A 86 -4.60 -1.12 4.22
C LYS A 86 -4.52 -2.50 4.85
N ARG A 87 -5.53 -2.92 5.64
CA ARG A 87 -5.57 -4.25 6.26
C ARG A 87 -5.58 -5.36 5.21
N GLY A 88 -6.29 -5.15 4.10
CA GLY A 88 -6.32 -6.09 2.98
C GLY A 88 -4.93 -6.33 2.35
N VAL A 89 -4.10 -5.30 2.27
CA VAL A 89 -2.78 -5.39 1.62
C VAL A 89 -1.64 -5.67 2.62
N LEU A 90 -1.75 -5.25 3.87
CA LEU A 90 -0.69 -5.34 4.88
C LEU A 90 -0.14 -6.77 5.06
N ALA A 91 -1.00 -7.79 4.96
CA ALA A 91 -0.61 -9.19 5.11
C ALA A 91 0.42 -9.66 4.06
N VAL A 92 0.44 -9.04 2.88
CA VAL A 92 1.36 -9.38 1.79
C VAL A 92 2.56 -8.43 1.69
N MET A 93 2.62 -7.40 2.52
CA MET A 93 3.76 -6.47 2.49
C MET A 93 5.06 -7.19 2.90
N PRO A 94 6.20 -6.83 2.27
CA PRO A 94 7.51 -7.29 2.71
C PRO A 94 7.87 -6.73 4.08
N ASP A 95 8.77 -7.42 4.76
CA ASP A 95 9.37 -6.95 6.00
C ASP A 95 10.42 -5.86 5.70
N MET A 96 10.67 -4.95 6.64
CA MET A 96 11.63 -3.84 6.44
C MET A 96 13.05 -4.32 6.10
N ASP A 97 13.45 -5.50 6.57
CA ASP A 97 14.76 -6.09 6.26
C ASP A 97 14.89 -6.48 4.79
N LYS A 98 13.78 -6.82 4.13
CA LYS A 98 13.74 -7.20 2.70
C LYS A 98 13.50 -6.01 1.80
N PHE A 99 12.74 -5.03 2.27
CA PHE A 99 12.39 -3.84 1.51
C PHE A 99 12.39 -2.63 2.45
N PRO A 100 13.55 -1.98 2.65
CA PRO A 100 13.74 -0.96 3.68
C PRO A 100 13.18 0.41 3.28
N TYR A 101 11.95 0.42 2.76
CA TYR A 101 11.28 1.62 2.28
C TYR A 101 10.02 1.89 3.07
N THR A 102 9.77 3.16 3.35
CA THR A 102 8.42 3.61 3.67
C THR A 102 7.61 3.59 2.38
N VAL A 103 6.44 2.97 2.42
CA VAL A 103 5.54 2.89 1.27
C VAL A 103 4.28 3.66 1.56
N ARG A 104 3.96 4.64 0.71
CA ARG A 104 2.68 5.35 0.73
C ARG A 104 1.86 4.96 -0.49
N VAL A 105 0.65 4.46 -0.24
CA VAL A 105 -0.36 4.23 -1.26
C VAL A 105 -1.44 5.30 -1.16
N VAL A 106 -1.83 5.88 -2.29
CA VAL A 106 -2.99 6.76 -2.40
C VAL A 106 -3.94 6.20 -3.44
N SER A 107 -5.18 5.93 -3.02
CA SER A 107 -6.27 5.51 -3.90
C SER A 107 -7.23 6.68 -4.12
N GLU A 108 -7.28 7.17 -5.35
CA GLU A 108 -8.24 8.17 -5.83
C GLU A 108 -9.40 7.46 -6.51
N ILE A 109 -10.59 7.56 -5.95
CA ILE A 109 -11.79 6.98 -6.57
C ILE A 109 -12.31 7.95 -7.63
N THR A 110 -12.32 7.50 -8.88
CA THR A 110 -12.73 8.31 -10.03
C THR A 110 -14.15 8.01 -10.48
N GLU A 111 -14.65 6.81 -10.20
CA GLU A 111 -16.04 6.37 -10.43
C GLU A 111 -16.47 5.42 -9.31
N SER A 112 -17.73 5.45 -8.88
CA SER A 112 -18.22 4.57 -7.81
C SER A 112 -19.70 4.22 -7.90
N ASN A 113 -20.01 3.07 -8.48
CA ASN A 113 -21.31 2.39 -8.37
C ASN A 113 -21.19 1.04 -7.62
N GLY A 114 -20.39 0.98 -6.56
CA GLY A 114 -20.12 -0.25 -5.84
C GLY A 114 -18.99 -0.08 -4.83
N SER A 115 -18.37 -1.18 -4.43
CA SER A 115 -17.30 -1.13 -3.44
C SER A 115 -15.98 -0.61 -4.01
N SER A 116 -15.83 0.70 -3.93
CA SER A 116 -14.58 1.43 -4.20
C SER A 116 -13.45 1.05 -3.24
N SER A 117 -13.75 0.67 -2.00
CA SER A 117 -12.73 0.16 -1.05
C SER A 117 -12.09 -1.15 -1.52
N MET A 118 -12.85 -2.03 -2.18
CA MET A 118 -12.29 -3.25 -2.77
C MET A 118 -11.55 -2.97 -4.08
N ALA A 119 -12.01 -1.98 -4.86
CA ALA A 119 -11.24 -1.48 -6.01
C ALA A 119 -9.87 -0.92 -5.57
N SER A 120 -9.81 -0.22 -4.43
CA SER A 120 -8.55 0.25 -3.84
C SER A 120 -7.59 -0.87 -3.45
N VAL A 121 -8.08 -2.00 -2.93
CA VAL A 121 -7.24 -3.17 -2.63
C VAL A 121 -6.64 -3.73 -3.93
N CYS A 122 -7.46 -3.94 -4.95
CA CYS A 122 -7.00 -4.45 -6.24
C CYS A 122 -6.00 -3.50 -6.90
N GLY A 123 -6.33 -2.21 -6.98
CA GLY A 123 -5.47 -1.17 -7.53
C GLY A 123 -4.16 -1.01 -6.75
N ALA A 124 -4.18 -1.11 -5.42
CA ALA A 124 -2.98 -1.07 -4.60
C ALA A 124 -2.08 -2.29 -4.84
N SER A 125 -2.66 -3.49 -4.91
CA SER A 125 -1.90 -4.70 -5.24
C SER A 125 -1.17 -4.53 -6.57
N LEU A 126 -1.82 -3.95 -7.58
CA LEU A 126 -1.23 -3.68 -8.89
C LEU A 126 -0.17 -2.59 -8.84
N ALA A 127 -0.47 -1.44 -8.21
CA ALA A 127 0.46 -0.31 -8.13
C ALA A 127 1.73 -0.64 -7.34
N LEU A 128 1.65 -1.55 -6.36
CA LEU A 128 2.81 -2.06 -5.62
C LEU A 128 3.66 -3.05 -6.42
N MET A 129 3.06 -3.77 -7.38
CA MET A 129 3.78 -4.68 -8.27
C MET A 129 4.32 -3.99 -9.52
N ASP A 130 3.72 -2.86 -9.92
CA ASP A 130 4.00 -2.09 -11.12
C ASP A 130 5.50 -1.92 -11.39
N ASP A 131 5.86 -1.85 -12.67
CA ASP A 131 7.24 -1.93 -13.18
C ASP A 131 8.17 -0.88 -12.57
N HIS A 132 7.60 0.23 -12.10
CA HIS A 132 8.33 1.31 -11.47
C HIS A 132 8.40 1.18 -9.94
N SER A 133 7.54 0.43 -9.26
CA SER A 133 7.52 0.44 -7.79
C SER A 133 8.33 -0.70 -7.21
N GLY A 134 8.31 -1.86 -7.87
CA GLY A 134 9.15 -3.01 -7.56
C GLY A 134 9.00 -3.49 -6.11
N VAL A 135 7.86 -3.25 -5.45
CA VAL A 135 7.66 -3.68 -4.06
C VAL A 135 7.49 -5.21 -4.06
N PRO A 136 8.35 -5.98 -3.37
CA PRO A 136 8.31 -7.43 -3.40
C PRO A 136 7.21 -7.97 -2.48
N ILE A 137 5.95 -7.71 -2.83
CA ILE A 137 4.80 -8.24 -2.10
C ILE A 137 4.74 -9.77 -2.23
N LYS A 138 4.33 -10.45 -1.15
CA LYS A 138 4.32 -11.92 -1.04
C LYS A 138 3.40 -12.59 -2.06
N ALA A 139 2.27 -11.95 -2.38
CA ALA A 139 1.30 -12.40 -3.36
C ALA A 139 0.38 -11.24 -3.78
N ALA A 140 -0.24 -11.34 -4.95
CA ALA A 140 -1.31 -10.44 -5.35
C ALA A 140 -2.55 -10.60 -4.45
N VAL A 141 -3.27 -9.50 -4.21
CA VAL A 141 -4.47 -9.45 -3.37
C VAL A 141 -5.60 -8.78 -4.13
N ALA A 142 -6.77 -9.41 -4.14
CA ALA A 142 -7.99 -8.80 -4.66
C ALA A 142 -9.05 -8.67 -3.58
N GLY A 143 -9.97 -7.73 -3.79
CA GLY A 143 -11.13 -7.50 -2.95
C GLY A 143 -12.45 -7.69 -3.70
N ILE A 144 -13.46 -8.20 -3.00
CA ILE A 144 -14.83 -8.30 -3.48
C ILE A 144 -15.82 -7.83 -2.41
N ALA A 145 -16.86 -7.13 -2.84
CA ALA A 145 -18.01 -6.83 -2.00
C ALA A 145 -19.18 -7.73 -2.35
N MET A 146 -19.87 -8.17 -1.32
CA MET A 146 -20.89 -9.20 -1.37
C MET A 146 -22.09 -8.71 -0.56
N GLY A 147 -23.27 -9.09 -0.99
CA GLY A 147 -24.52 -8.78 -0.31
C GLY A 147 -25.31 -10.03 -0.02
N LEU A 148 -26.29 -9.91 0.85
CA LEU A 148 -27.25 -10.96 1.12
C LEU A 148 -28.64 -10.34 1.32
N VAL A 149 -29.64 -10.96 0.71
CA VAL A 149 -31.06 -10.67 0.90
C VAL A 149 -31.72 -11.92 1.43
N LYS A 150 -32.55 -11.80 2.47
CA LYS A 150 -33.20 -12.91 3.16
C LYS A 150 -34.64 -12.59 3.49
N GLU A 151 -35.54 -13.50 3.13
CA GLU A 151 -36.97 -13.44 3.47
C GLU A 151 -37.42 -14.80 4.00
N GLY A 152 -37.82 -14.85 5.28
CA GLY A 152 -38.12 -16.12 5.96
C GLY A 152 -36.90 -17.05 5.92
N ASP A 153 -37.06 -18.27 5.40
CA ASP A 153 -35.98 -19.25 5.26
C ASP A 153 -35.20 -19.13 3.94
N ASN A 154 -35.68 -18.32 2.99
CA ASN A 154 -35.04 -18.14 1.69
C ASN A 154 -34.01 -17.01 1.76
N TYR A 155 -32.87 -17.20 1.10
CA TYR A 155 -31.86 -16.16 0.96
C TYR A 155 -31.14 -16.24 -0.39
N VAL A 156 -30.60 -15.10 -0.81
CA VAL A 156 -29.77 -14.97 -2.01
C VAL A 156 -28.49 -14.24 -1.64
N VAL A 157 -27.36 -14.81 -2.05
CA VAL A 157 -26.05 -14.17 -1.93
C VAL A 157 -25.73 -13.44 -3.23
N LEU A 158 -25.53 -12.13 -3.14
CA LEU A 158 -25.15 -11.27 -4.24
C LEU A 158 -23.62 -11.13 -4.29
N SER A 159 -23.06 -11.19 -5.50
CA SER A 159 -21.63 -10.95 -5.73
C SER A 159 -21.43 -9.66 -6.49
N ASP A 160 -20.40 -8.91 -6.11
CA ASP A 160 -20.02 -7.65 -6.74
C ASP A 160 -21.12 -6.58 -6.69
N ILE A 161 -21.63 -6.36 -5.47
CA ILE A 161 -22.81 -5.51 -5.26
C ILE A 161 -22.65 -4.08 -5.80
N LEU A 162 -23.77 -3.56 -6.31
CA LEU A 162 -23.99 -2.16 -6.66
C LEU A 162 -24.26 -1.32 -5.40
N GLY A 163 -24.25 0.01 -5.54
CA GLY A 163 -24.63 0.92 -4.46
C GLY A 163 -26.06 0.68 -3.96
N ASP A 164 -27.00 0.45 -4.88
CA ASP A 164 -28.40 0.20 -4.54
C ASP A 164 -28.60 -1.14 -3.82
N GLU A 165 -27.85 -2.17 -4.24
CA GLU A 165 -27.90 -3.50 -3.62
C GLU A 165 -27.31 -3.49 -2.20
N ASP A 166 -26.29 -2.67 -1.94
CA ASP A 166 -25.76 -2.42 -0.60
C ASP A 166 -26.80 -1.74 0.30
N HIS A 167 -27.52 -0.75 -0.24
CA HIS A 167 -28.56 -0.04 0.51
C HIS A 167 -29.71 -0.97 0.92
N LEU A 168 -30.17 -1.80 -0.03
CA LEU A 168 -31.34 -2.68 0.13
C LEU A 168 -31.03 -4.05 0.75
N GLY A 169 -29.77 -4.48 0.79
CA GLY A 169 -29.37 -5.78 1.34
C GLY A 169 -29.47 -5.84 2.86
N ASP A 170 -29.74 -7.05 3.38
CA ASP A 170 -29.85 -7.37 4.80
C ASP A 170 -28.48 -7.55 5.49
N MET A 171 -27.46 -7.80 4.68
CA MET A 171 -26.07 -7.87 5.11
C MET A 171 -25.18 -7.51 3.92
N ASP A 172 -24.18 -6.67 4.16
CA ASP A 172 -23.08 -6.45 3.24
C ASP A 172 -21.76 -6.90 3.89
N PHE A 173 -20.88 -7.48 3.08
CA PHE A 173 -19.57 -7.85 3.56
C PHE A 173 -18.52 -7.72 2.46
N LYS A 174 -17.30 -7.43 2.90
CA LYS A 174 -16.16 -7.12 2.05
C LYS A 174 -15.04 -8.10 2.40
N VAL A 175 -14.56 -8.82 1.39
CA VAL A 175 -13.52 -9.85 1.55
C VAL A 175 -12.33 -9.50 0.68
N ALA A 176 -11.16 -9.37 1.30
CA ALA A 176 -9.89 -9.20 0.61
C ALA A 176 -8.95 -10.37 0.92
N GLY A 177 -8.11 -10.75 -0.03
CA GLY A 177 -7.17 -11.85 0.15
C GLY A 177 -6.43 -12.27 -1.11
N SER A 178 -5.43 -13.12 -0.92
CA SER A 178 -4.71 -13.80 -2.01
C SER A 178 -5.42 -15.10 -2.40
N ARG A 179 -4.74 -15.89 -3.24
CA ARG A 179 -5.16 -17.27 -3.56
C ARG A 179 -5.11 -18.19 -2.33
N ASP A 180 -4.20 -17.91 -1.40
CA ASP A 180 -3.92 -18.78 -0.24
C ASP A 180 -4.80 -18.49 0.96
N GLY A 181 -5.39 -17.30 1.06
CA GLY A 181 -6.16 -16.94 2.25
C GLY A 181 -6.84 -15.58 2.19
N ILE A 182 -7.59 -15.29 3.25
CA ILE A 182 -8.22 -13.99 3.49
C ILE A 182 -7.24 -13.12 4.29
N SER A 183 -7.03 -11.89 3.86
CA SER A 183 -6.22 -10.89 4.57
C SER A 183 -7.09 -9.89 5.35
N ALA A 184 -8.29 -9.60 4.88
CA ALA A 184 -9.27 -8.79 5.60
C ALA A 184 -10.70 -9.23 5.31
N LEU A 185 -11.54 -9.19 6.33
CA LEU A 185 -12.97 -9.43 6.27
C LEU A 185 -13.66 -8.32 7.09
N GLN A 186 -14.59 -7.61 6.46
CA GLN A 186 -15.50 -6.68 7.12
C GLN A 186 -16.92 -7.15 6.85
N MET A 187 -17.79 -7.12 7.86
CA MET A 187 -19.18 -7.52 7.77
C MET A 187 -20.03 -6.50 8.49
N ASP A 188 -21.09 -6.06 7.83
CA ASP A 188 -22.12 -5.17 8.36
C ASP A 188 -23.47 -5.90 8.20
N ILE A 189 -24.00 -6.40 9.32
CA ILE A 189 -25.23 -7.20 9.37
C ILE A 189 -26.37 -6.32 9.88
N LYS A 190 -27.46 -6.23 9.11
CA LYS A 190 -28.63 -5.38 9.44
C LYS A 190 -29.79 -6.15 10.07
N ILE A 191 -29.81 -7.49 9.93
CA ILE A 191 -30.88 -8.36 10.46
C ILE A 191 -30.33 -9.46 11.37
N GLU A 192 -31.19 -10.01 12.23
CA GLU A 192 -30.91 -11.25 12.95
C GLU A 192 -31.12 -12.49 12.05
N GLY A 193 -30.64 -13.65 12.50
CA GLY A 193 -30.91 -14.92 11.82
C GLY A 193 -29.96 -15.27 10.66
N ILE A 194 -28.79 -14.64 10.59
CA ILE A 194 -27.68 -15.08 9.72
C ILE A 194 -26.94 -16.23 10.41
N THR A 195 -27.13 -17.46 9.92
CA THR A 195 -26.51 -18.65 10.49
C THR A 195 -25.08 -18.86 9.97
N LYS A 196 -24.33 -19.74 10.64
CA LYS A 196 -22.97 -20.11 10.23
C LYS A 196 -22.94 -20.74 8.83
N GLU A 197 -23.96 -21.52 8.50
CA GLU A 197 -24.11 -22.20 7.23
C GLU A 197 -24.29 -21.19 6.10
N ILE A 198 -25.13 -20.17 6.32
CA ILE A 198 -25.32 -19.05 5.39
C ILE A 198 -24.00 -18.32 5.16
N MET A 199 -23.26 -18.00 6.23
CA MET A 199 -21.94 -17.35 6.11
C MET A 199 -20.95 -18.21 5.34
N GLN A 200 -20.95 -19.54 5.53
CA GLN A 200 -20.05 -20.45 4.81
C GLN A 200 -20.34 -20.47 3.31
N VAL A 201 -21.61 -20.47 2.91
CA VAL A 201 -22.02 -20.36 1.50
C VAL A 201 -21.56 -19.01 0.94
N ALA A 202 -21.82 -17.92 1.66
CA ALA A 202 -21.48 -16.57 1.23
C ALA A 202 -19.97 -16.37 1.04
N LEU A 203 -19.14 -16.86 1.97
CA LEU A 203 -17.68 -16.80 1.88
C LEU A 203 -17.12 -17.68 0.76
N ASN A 204 -17.72 -18.83 0.48
CA ASN A 204 -17.30 -19.67 -0.66
C ASN A 204 -17.59 -18.98 -2.00
N GLN A 205 -18.75 -18.34 -2.13
CA GLN A 205 -19.08 -17.55 -3.32
C GLN A 205 -18.12 -16.35 -3.46
N ALA A 206 -17.80 -15.68 -2.35
CA ALA A 206 -16.82 -14.59 -2.32
C ALA A 206 -15.41 -15.07 -2.72
N LYS A 207 -15.00 -16.27 -2.32
CA LYS A 207 -13.73 -16.88 -2.75
C LYS A 207 -13.70 -17.06 -4.28
N GLY A 208 -14.76 -17.61 -4.86
CA GLY A 208 -14.88 -17.76 -6.32
C GLY A 208 -14.76 -16.42 -7.06
N ALA A 209 -15.48 -15.41 -6.59
CA ALA A 209 -15.43 -14.05 -7.14
C ALA A 209 -14.04 -13.40 -7.01
N ARG A 210 -13.41 -13.51 -5.84
CA ARG A 210 -12.06 -12.99 -5.59
C ARG A 210 -11.01 -13.64 -6.49
N LEU A 211 -11.07 -14.96 -6.65
CA LEU A 211 -10.15 -15.70 -7.52
C LEU A 211 -10.34 -15.34 -9.00
N HIS A 212 -11.57 -15.06 -9.42
CA HIS A 212 -11.85 -14.55 -10.76
C HIS A 212 -11.19 -13.18 -10.99
N ILE A 213 -11.37 -12.24 -10.05
CA ILE A 213 -10.74 -10.91 -10.14
C ILE A 213 -9.21 -11.02 -10.14
N LEU A 214 -8.64 -11.83 -9.24
CA LEU A 214 -7.19 -12.11 -9.23
C LEU A 214 -6.70 -12.63 -10.58
N GLY A 215 -7.43 -13.57 -11.19
CA GLY A 215 -7.07 -14.12 -12.50
C GLY A 215 -7.05 -13.07 -13.62
N VAL A 216 -7.89 -12.04 -13.56
CA VAL A 216 -7.84 -10.92 -14.52
C VAL A 216 -6.70 -9.95 -14.19
N MET A 217 -6.47 -9.65 -12.91
CA MET A 217 -5.34 -8.81 -12.49
C MET A 217 -3.99 -9.41 -12.90
N GLU A 218 -3.82 -10.72 -12.75
CA GLU A 218 -2.61 -11.46 -13.11
C GLU A 218 -2.32 -11.42 -14.62
N GLN A 219 -3.32 -11.17 -15.47
CA GLN A 219 -3.12 -10.95 -16.91
C GLN A 219 -2.46 -9.60 -17.21
N ALA A 220 -2.67 -8.60 -16.35
CA ALA A 220 -2.01 -7.30 -16.47
C ALA A 220 -0.60 -7.34 -15.87
N ILE A 221 -0.45 -7.93 -14.68
CA ILE A 221 0.84 -8.13 -14.01
C ILE A 221 0.79 -9.34 -13.08
N ASN A 222 1.67 -10.33 -13.31
CA ASN A 222 1.65 -11.60 -12.59
C ASN A 222 2.66 -11.68 -11.42
N ALA A 223 3.67 -10.82 -11.39
CA ALA A 223 4.67 -10.76 -10.34
C ALA A 223 5.27 -9.35 -10.23
N PRO A 224 5.78 -8.95 -9.04
CA PRO A 224 6.57 -7.73 -8.91
C PRO A 224 7.76 -7.78 -9.85
N ARG A 225 8.03 -6.68 -10.56
CA ARG A 225 9.24 -6.57 -11.36
C ARG A 225 10.42 -6.16 -10.48
N GLY A 226 11.59 -6.76 -10.70
CA GLY A 226 12.72 -6.77 -9.74
C GLY A 226 13.56 -5.50 -9.65
N ASP A 227 13.16 -4.37 -10.24
CA ASP A 227 13.84 -3.08 -10.08
C ASP A 227 12.83 -2.00 -9.68
N ILE A 228 13.33 -0.95 -9.04
CA ILE A 228 12.55 0.20 -8.61
C ILE A 228 12.77 1.38 -9.57
N SER A 229 11.83 2.32 -9.58
CA SER A 229 11.80 3.49 -10.46
C SER A 229 13.11 4.26 -10.38
N GLU A 230 13.57 4.78 -11.52
CA GLU A 230 14.67 5.75 -11.54
C GLU A 230 14.36 7.03 -10.74
N PHE A 231 13.08 7.33 -10.51
CA PHE A 231 12.65 8.46 -9.69
C PHE A 231 12.53 8.11 -8.20
N ALA A 232 12.57 6.82 -7.85
CA ALA A 232 12.55 6.38 -6.47
C ALA A 232 13.94 6.56 -5.83
N PRO A 233 14.00 6.88 -4.52
CA PRO A 233 15.28 6.90 -3.82
C PRO A 233 15.89 5.49 -3.82
N ARG A 234 17.13 5.34 -4.28
CA ARG A 234 17.91 4.11 -4.08
C ARG A 234 18.57 4.16 -2.71
N ILE A 235 18.40 3.10 -1.92
CA ILE A 235 19.04 2.97 -0.60
C ILE A 235 20.29 2.12 -0.75
N HIS A 236 21.42 2.72 -0.45
CA HIS A 236 22.72 2.05 -0.38
C HIS A 236 23.05 1.76 1.09
N THR A 237 23.43 0.52 1.39
CA THR A 237 23.81 0.13 2.74
C THR A 237 25.30 -0.18 2.78
N ILE A 238 26.02 0.47 3.68
CA ILE A 238 27.42 0.19 3.99
C ILE A 238 27.56 -0.12 5.48
N LYS A 239 28.63 -0.83 5.85
CA LYS A 239 28.95 -1.14 7.24
C LYS A 239 30.23 -0.43 7.64
N ILE A 240 30.19 0.29 8.75
CA ILE A 240 31.36 0.96 9.34
C ILE A 240 31.66 0.34 10.71
N ASN A 241 32.87 0.59 11.23
CA ASN A 241 33.19 0.22 12.61
C ASN A 241 32.28 1.04 13.57
N PRO A 242 31.56 0.40 14.52
CA PRO A 242 30.75 1.10 15.51
C PRO A 242 31.50 2.21 16.28
N ASP A 243 32.80 2.05 16.52
CA ASP A 243 33.62 3.07 17.19
C ASP A 243 33.73 4.38 16.38
N LYS A 244 33.56 4.29 15.06
CA LYS A 244 33.63 5.41 14.11
C LYS A 244 32.31 6.12 13.88
N ILE A 245 31.20 5.64 14.46
CA ILE A 245 29.89 6.30 14.36
C ILE A 245 29.97 7.76 14.83
N LYS A 246 30.70 8.03 15.92
CA LYS A 246 30.86 9.38 16.48
C LYS A 246 31.57 10.33 15.52
N ASP A 247 32.52 9.83 14.73
CA ASP A 247 33.27 10.61 13.76
C ASP A 247 32.38 11.03 12.58
N VAL A 248 31.53 10.11 12.10
CA VAL A 248 30.59 10.37 11.00
C VAL A 248 29.45 11.30 11.42
N ILE A 249 28.93 11.15 12.64
CA ILE A 249 27.90 12.05 13.18
C ILE A 249 28.50 13.45 13.46
N GLY A 250 29.69 13.49 14.05
CA GLY A 250 30.34 14.71 14.51
C GLY A 250 29.66 15.32 15.73
N LYS A 251 30.29 16.34 16.32
CA LYS A 251 29.78 17.00 17.54
C LYS A 251 28.41 17.64 17.28
N GLY A 252 27.37 17.13 17.94
CA GLY A 252 26.00 17.61 17.77
C GLY A 252 25.39 17.33 16.38
N GLY A 253 25.93 16.36 15.63
CA GLY A 253 25.45 16.03 14.30
C GLY A 253 25.98 16.95 13.19
N SER A 254 27.02 17.76 13.45
CA SER A 254 27.51 18.74 12.49
C SER A 254 28.02 18.12 11.18
N VAL A 255 28.74 17.00 11.27
CA VAL A 255 29.37 16.34 10.11
C VAL A 255 28.31 15.66 9.27
N ILE A 256 27.43 14.86 9.88
CA ILE A 256 26.36 14.18 9.14
C ILE A 256 25.40 15.17 8.48
N ARG A 257 25.08 16.30 9.13
CA ARG A 257 24.24 17.35 8.53
C ARG A 257 24.89 17.96 7.30
N ALA A 258 26.18 18.34 7.41
CA ALA A 258 26.94 18.86 6.27
C ALA A 258 27.01 17.84 5.12
N LEU A 259 27.26 16.56 5.43
CA LEU A 259 27.24 15.49 4.43
C LEU A 259 25.89 15.38 3.73
N THR A 260 24.77 15.35 4.48
CA THR A 260 23.44 15.27 3.89
C THR A 260 23.11 16.49 3.01
N GLU A 261 23.50 17.69 3.44
CA GLU A 261 23.22 18.94 2.72
C GLU A 261 24.07 19.06 1.45
N GLU A 262 25.38 18.81 1.54
CA GLU A 262 26.30 18.93 0.40
C GLU A 262 26.09 17.85 -0.66
N THR A 263 25.73 16.63 -0.24
CA THR A 263 25.49 15.52 -1.18
C THR A 263 24.03 15.45 -1.63
N GLY A 264 23.11 16.12 -0.94
CA GLY A 264 21.67 15.99 -1.19
C GLY A 264 21.15 14.58 -0.95
N THR A 265 21.74 13.85 0.01
CA THR A 265 21.36 12.49 0.38
C THR A 265 20.73 12.45 1.77
N THR A 266 19.96 11.40 2.05
CA THR A 266 19.52 11.10 3.42
C THR A 266 20.41 10.01 3.97
N ILE A 267 21.07 10.27 5.10
CA ILE A 267 21.98 9.34 5.76
C ILE A 267 21.39 8.99 7.12
N GLU A 268 21.25 7.69 7.36
CA GLU A 268 20.80 7.09 8.62
C GLU A 268 21.88 6.14 9.12
N ILE A 269 22.20 6.20 10.41
CA ILE A 269 23.23 5.37 11.04
C ILE A 269 22.60 4.63 12.20
N GLU A 270 22.75 3.32 12.22
CA GLU A 270 22.32 2.44 13.31
C GLU A 270 23.48 2.19 14.28
N ASP A 271 23.15 1.88 15.54
CA ASP A 271 24.13 1.70 16.62
C ASP A 271 25.11 0.54 16.37
N ASP A 272 24.77 -0.38 15.48
CA ASP A 272 25.60 -1.51 15.07
C ASP A 272 26.60 -1.15 13.95
N GLY A 273 26.64 0.12 13.52
CA GLY A 273 27.50 0.61 12.44
C GLY A 273 26.91 0.44 11.03
N THR A 274 25.65 0.04 10.89
CA THR A 274 24.96 0.04 9.59
C THR A 274 24.66 1.48 9.18
N VAL A 275 25.09 1.87 7.98
CA VAL A 275 24.81 3.19 7.41
C VAL A 275 23.96 3.03 6.15
N LYS A 276 22.78 3.64 6.15
CA LYS A 276 21.84 3.66 5.03
C LYS A 276 21.86 5.04 4.38
N ILE A 277 22.15 5.08 3.08
CA ILE A 277 22.32 6.30 2.29
C ILE A 277 21.29 6.26 1.17
N ALA A 278 20.29 7.12 1.25
CA ALA A 278 19.23 7.22 0.25
C ALA A 278 19.48 8.42 -0.68
N ALA A 279 19.45 8.17 -1.99
CA ALA A 279 19.56 9.20 -3.02
C ALA A 279 18.75 8.82 -4.27
N THR A 280 18.20 9.80 -4.97
CA THR A 280 17.60 9.60 -6.31
C THR A 280 18.65 9.58 -7.43
N ASP A 281 19.88 10.04 -7.15
CA ASP A 281 21.00 10.07 -8.07
C ASP A 281 22.15 9.21 -7.53
N GLY A 282 22.57 8.23 -8.32
CA GLY A 282 23.64 7.31 -7.95
C GLY A 282 24.99 7.99 -7.73
N GLU A 283 25.29 9.11 -8.42
CA GLU A 283 26.54 9.85 -8.22
C GLU A 283 26.54 10.59 -6.88
N LYS A 284 25.38 11.10 -6.44
CA LYS A 284 25.22 11.69 -5.11
C LYS A 284 25.43 10.66 -4.02
N ALA A 285 24.86 9.46 -4.18
CA ALA A 285 25.08 8.35 -3.25
C ALA A 285 26.56 7.95 -3.18
N LYS A 286 27.24 7.78 -4.31
CA LYS A 286 28.67 7.45 -4.35
C LYS A 286 29.52 8.50 -3.66
N ASN A 287 29.22 9.78 -3.86
CA ASN A 287 29.95 10.86 -3.19
C ASN A 287 29.75 10.82 -1.67
N ALA A 288 28.53 10.57 -1.20
CA ALA A 288 28.25 10.39 0.23
C ALA A 288 28.98 9.18 0.82
N ILE A 289 28.92 8.02 0.14
CA ILE A 289 29.64 6.80 0.53
C ILE A 289 31.14 7.08 0.65
N ARG A 290 31.75 7.65 -0.39
CA ARG A 290 33.20 7.95 -0.41
C ARG A 290 33.61 8.84 0.75
N ARG A 291 32.84 9.88 1.07
CA ARG A 291 33.14 10.78 2.19
C ARG A 291 33.00 10.08 3.55
N ILE A 292 32.02 9.19 3.70
CA ILE A 292 31.89 8.36 4.91
C ILE A 292 33.09 7.41 5.03
N GLU A 293 33.51 6.79 3.94
CA GLU A 293 34.72 5.95 3.89
C GLU A 293 35.98 6.74 4.25
N GLU A 294 36.12 7.98 3.77
CA GLU A 294 37.24 8.87 4.12
C GLU A 294 37.28 9.22 5.61
N ILE A 295 36.12 9.44 6.25
CA ILE A 295 36.02 9.72 7.69
C ILE A 295 36.33 8.46 8.52
N THR A 296 35.91 7.30 8.03
CA THR A 296 36.01 6.02 8.74
C THR A 296 37.32 5.28 8.47
N ALA A 297 38.07 5.70 7.45
CA ALA A 297 39.40 5.19 7.15
C ALA A 297 40.33 5.33 8.36
N GLU A 298 41.03 4.25 8.69
CA GLU A 298 42.06 4.30 9.72
C GLU A 298 43.19 5.22 9.25
N ILE A 299 43.53 6.23 10.07
CA ILE A 299 44.81 6.92 9.93
C ILE A 299 45.86 5.89 10.32
N GLY A 300 46.33 5.13 9.34
CA GLY A 300 47.47 4.23 9.48
C GLY A 300 48.63 5.02 10.04
N THR A 301 49.00 4.69 11.27
CA THR A 301 50.15 5.25 11.96
C THR A 301 51.39 4.90 11.13
N LYS A 302 52.01 5.91 10.53
CA LYS A 302 53.43 5.93 10.20
C LYS A 302 54.01 7.26 10.62
#